data_AF-A0A1C3JU20-F1
#
_entry.id   AF-A0A1C3JU20-F1
#
_cell.length_a   1.000
_cell.length_b   1.000
_cell.length_c   1.000
_cell.angle_alpha   90.00
_cell.angle_beta   90.00
_cell.angle_gamma   90.00
#
_symmetry.space_group_name_H-M   'P 1'
#
loop_
_entity.id
_entity.type
_entity.pdbx_description
1 polymer ?
#
loop_
_entity_poly.entity_id
_entity_poly.type
_entity_poly.pdbx_seq_one_letter_code
_entity_poly.pdbx_strand_id
1 'polypeptide(L)'
;MSAVIKTTTPFVIEEVLIEALAVVGAEPVKITLSNQQTISHRGGLSVGDILTNRSDYYGLQHFRLEGGRWILRHDSSEMNGRVKSILKGKQYSKVGRFLEEVGFAYEASYQDYLARIADKERMRLDEERKARVEATRQQAIAKAKSQGYSVKETTNSKGQVQLVLTRMV
;
A
#
# COMPACT_ATOMS: atom_id res chain seq x y z
N MET A 1 -30.57 -12.69 -1.49
CA MET A 1 -30.41 -11.53 -0.60
C MET A 1 -28.96 -11.52 -0.13
N SER A 2 -28.24 -10.40 -0.20
CA SER A 2 -26.85 -10.25 0.25
C SER A 2 -26.81 -9.51 1.59
N ALA A 3 -26.25 -10.12 2.63
CA ALA A 3 -26.07 -9.53 3.94
C ALA A 3 -24.84 -8.63 3.93
N VAL A 4 -25.01 -7.37 4.33
CA VAL A 4 -23.90 -6.42 4.53
C VAL A 4 -23.51 -6.49 6.00
N ILE A 5 -22.45 -7.22 6.31
CA ILE A 5 -21.87 -7.19 7.66
C ILE A 5 -21.08 -5.88 7.79
N LYS A 6 -21.54 -5.00 8.68
CA LYS A 6 -20.88 -3.72 8.97
C LYS A 6 -19.67 -3.98 9.87
N THR A 7 -18.47 -3.98 9.32
CA THR A 7 -17.25 -3.80 10.12
C THR A 7 -17.21 -2.37 10.64
N THR A 8 -16.74 -2.16 11.87
CA THR A 8 -16.59 -0.83 12.49
C THR A 8 -15.60 0.06 11.74
N THR A 9 -14.57 -0.54 11.14
CA THR A 9 -13.62 0.13 10.24
C THR A 9 -13.94 -0.24 8.79
N PRO A 10 -14.26 0.73 7.91
CA PRO A 10 -14.46 0.44 6.51
C PRO A 10 -13.12 0.09 5.86
N PHE A 11 -13.09 -0.99 5.08
CA PHE A 11 -11.95 -1.32 4.23
C PHE A 11 -11.92 -0.37 3.04
N VAL A 12 -10.96 0.55 3.00
CA VAL A 12 -10.90 1.61 1.97
C VAL A 12 -9.63 1.50 1.13
N ILE A 13 -8.52 1.11 1.75
CA ILE A 13 -7.21 1.07 1.12
C ILE A 13 -6.95 -0.35 0.63
N GLU A 14 -6.72 -0.49 -0.68
CA GLU A 14 -6.53 -1.78 -1.35
C GLU A 14 -5.31 -2.54 -0.79
N GLU A 15 -4.14 -1.88 -0.72
CA GLU A 15 -2.90 -2.55 -0.29
C GLU A 15 -2.98 -3.05 1.16
N VAL A 16 -3.59 -2.25 2.04
CA VAL A 16 -3.80 -2.61 3.45
C VAL A 16 -4.77 -3.78 3.55
N LEU A 17 -5.82 -3.82 2.73
CA LEU A 17 -6.75 -4.96 2.69
C LEU A 17 -6.05 -6.24 2.22
N ILE A 18 -5.20 -6.15 1.19
CA ILE A 18 -4.42 -7.29 0.71
C ILE A 18 -3.47 -7.79 1.80
N GLU A 19 -2.74 -6.89 2.47
CA GLU A 19 -1.86 -7.24 3.59
C GLU A 19 -2.64 -7.92 4.73
N ALA A 20 -3.78 -7.36 5.13
CA ALA A 20 -4.65 -7.91 6.17
C ALA A 20 -5.17 -9.32 5.80
N LEU A 21 -5.61 -9.50 4.56
CA LEU A 21 -6.08 -10.80 4.06
C LEU A 21 -4.95 -11.84 4.05
N ALA A 22 -3.72 -11.44 3.73
CA ALA A 22 -2.56 -12.32 3.81
C ALA A 22 -2.27 -12.75 5.26
N VAL A 23 -2.35 -11.84 6.23
CA VAL A 23 -2.17 -12.13 7.67
C VAL A 23 -3.20 -13.14 8.17
N VAL A 24 -4.47 -13.01 7.77
CA VAL A 24 -5.54 -13.96 8.14
C VAL A 24 -5.40 -15.29 7.37
N GLY A 25 -4.50 -15.37 6.38
CA GLY A 25 -4.29 -16.54 5.54
C GLY A 25 -5.43 -16.78 4.54
N ALA A 26 -6.04 -15.70 4.05
CA ALA A 26 -7.10 -15.71 3.05
C ALA A 26 -6.57 -15.75 1.60
N GLU A 27 -5.24 -15.76 1.42
CA GLU A 27 -4.54 -15.85 0.13
C GLU A 27 -5.15 -14.92 -0.95
N PRO A 28 -5.08 -13.59 -0.75
CA PRO A 28 -5.75 -12.65 -1.62
C PRO A 28 -5.17 -12.65 -3.04
N VAL A 29 -6.04 -12.71 -4.05
CA VAL A 29 -5.65 -12.64 -5.47
C VAL A 29 -6.44 -11.55 -6.17
N LYS A 30 -5.76 -10.54 -6.71
CA LYS A 30 -6.40 -9.47 -7.50
C LYS A 30 -6.80 -9.98 -8.88
N ILE A 31 -8.04 -9.71 -9.28
CA ILE A 31 -8.55 -10.05 -10.61
C ILE A 31 -8.02 -9.05 -11.63
N THR A 32 -7.39 -9.59 -12.66
CA THR A 32 -6.90 -8.91 -13.84
C THR A 32 -7.63 -9.46 -15.07
N LEU A 33 -7.51 -8.78 -16.21
CA LEU A 33 -8.08 -9.28 -17.47
C LEU A 33 -7.56 -10.68 -17.85
N SER A 34 -6.32 -11.02 -17.47
CA SER A 34 -5.69 -12.29 -17.80
C SER A 34 -6.16 -13.47 -16.94
N ASN A 35 -6.48 -13.24 -15.67
CA ASN A 35 -6.93 -14.32 -14.76
C ASN A 35 -8.47 -14.42 -14.66
N GLN A 36 -9.21 -13.40 -15.08
CA GLN A 36 -10.67 -13.42 -15.02
C GLN A 36 -11.27 -14.58 -15.83
N GLN A 37 -10.67 -14.90 -16.98
CA GLN A 37 -11.17 -15.97 -17.86
C GLN A 37 -10.84 -17.38 -17.35
N THR A 38 -9.81 -17.52 -16.50
CA THR A 38 -9.38 -18.82 -15.98
C THR A 38 -10.11 -19.19 -14.68
N ILE A 39 -10.76 -18.24 -14.03
CA ILE A 39 -11.40 -18.44 -12.74
C ILE A 39 -12.91 -18.62 -12.93
N SER A 40 -13.37 -19.86 -12.77
CA SER A 40 -14.80 -20.19 -12.78
C SER A 40 -15.49 -19.65 -11.52
N HIS A 41 -16.30 -18.60 -11.67
CA HIS A 41 -17.06 -17.99 -10.58
C HIS A 41 -18.49 -17.65 -11.03
N ARG A 42 -19.51 -18.08 -10.29
CA ARG A 42 -20.93 -17.92 -10.67
C ARG A 42 -21.54 -16.60 -10.22
N GLY A 43 -20.95 -15.94 -9.22
CA GLY A 43 -21.44 -14.66 -8.69
C GLY A 43 -20.97 -13.42 -9.45
N GLY A 44 -20.40 -13.57 -10.65
CA GLY A 44 -19.89 -12.49 -11.50
C GLY A 44 -18.65 -11.80 -10.95
N LEU A 45 -17.47 -12.12 -11.48
CA LEU A 45 -16.21 -11.43 -11.17
C LEU A 45 -15.96 -10.28 -12.15
N SER A 46 -15.43 -9.19 -11.61
CA SER A 46 -15.01 -8.01 -12.35
C SER A 46 -13.51 -7.77 -12.17
N VAL A 47 -12.89 -7.14 -13.16
CA VAL A 47 -11.50 -6.68 -13.04
C VAL A 47 -11.37 -5.72 -11.86
N GLY A 48 -10.35 -5.94 -11.03
CA GLY A 48 -10.12 -5.17 -9.81
C GLY A 48 -10.68 -5.81 -8.54
N ASP A 49 -11.55 -6.82 -8.64
CA ASP A 49 -12.00 -7.57 -7.45
C ASP A 49 -10.81 -8.28 -6.77
N ILE A 50 -10.89 -8.48 -5.46
CA ILE A 50 -9.90 -9.25 -4.69
C ILE A 50 -10.53 -10.57 -4.27
N LEU A 51 -10.13 -11.67 -4.91
CA LEU A 51 -10.51 -13.02 -4.51
C LEU A 51 -9.86 -13.44 -3.20
N THR A 52 -10.53 -14.33 -2.50
CA THR A 52 -9.99 -15.05 -1.34
C THR A 52 -10.01 -16.55 -1.60
N ASN A 53 -9.27 -17.33 -0.82
CA ASN A 53 -9.34 -18.80 -0.81
C ASN A 53 -10.60 -19.35 -0.10
N ARG A 54 -11.51 -18.48 0.32
CA ARG A 54 -12.81 -18.87 0.90
C ARG A 54 -13.78 -19.15 -0.23
N SER A 55 -14.63 -20.17 -0.08
CA SER A 55 -15.67 -20.46 -1.07
C SER A 55 -17.03 -20.66 -0.44
N ASP A 56 -18.07 -20.29 -1.16
CA ASP A 56 -19.46 -20.64 -0.87
C ASP A 56 -20.11 -21.32 -2.09
N TYR A 57 -21.44 -21.37 -2.13
CA TYR A 57 -22.19 -21.98 -3.23
C TYR A 57 -21.92 -21.32 -4.60
N TYR A 58 -21.62 -20.01 -4.63
CA TYR A 58 -21.41 -19.25 -5.86
C TYR A 58 -19.94 -19.25 -6.34
N GLY A 59 -19.03 -19.80 -5.55
CA GLY A 59 -17.61 -19.89 -5.88
C GLY A 59 -16.75 -19.26 -4.80
N LEU A 60 -15.56 -18.78 -5.19
CA LEU A 60 -14.66 -18.09 -4.27
C LEU A 60 -15.22 -16.73 -3.85
N GLN A 61 -15.24 -16.46 -2.55
CA GLN A 61 -15.66 -15.17 -2.02
C GLN A 61 -14.65 -14.10 -2.41
N HIS A 62 -15.13 -12.91 -2.73
CA HIS A 62 -14.30 -11.81 -3.19
C HIS A 62 -14.74 -10.48 -2.61
N PHE A 63 -13.80 -9.56 -2.47
CA PHE A 63 -14.09 -8.16 -2.17
C PHE A 63 -14.24 -7.38 -3.47
N ARG A 64 -15.29 -6.56 -3.52
CA ARG A 64 -15.52 -5.59 -4.60
C ARG A 64 -15.51 -4.18 -4.04
N LEU A 65 -14.88 -3.27 -4.77
CA LEU A 65 -14.93 -1.84 -4.46
C LEU A 65 -16.29 -1.28 -4.89
N GLU A 66 -17.14 -0.93 -3.92
CA GLU A 66 -18.46 -0.31 -4.15
C GLU A 66 -18.59 0.93 -3.24
N GLY A 67 -18.81 2.11 -3.82
CA GLY A 67 -19.00 3.34 -3.05
C GLY A 67 -17.79 3.74 -2.21
N GLY A 68 -16.58 3.52 -2.72
CA GLY A 68 -15.32 3.90 -2.05
C GLY A 68 -14.88 2.96 -0.91
N ARG A 69 -15.53 1.79 -0.78
CA ARG A 69 -15.18 0.78 0.22
C ARG A 69 -15.19 -0.62 -0.39
N TRP A 70 -14.35 -1.49 0.13
CA TRP A 70 -14.30 -2.88 -0.24
C TRP A 70 -15.36 -3.67 0.55
N ILE A 71 -16.27 -4.29 -0.18
CA ILE A 71 -17.37 -5.08 0.38
C ILE A 71 -17.16 -6.54 0.00
N LEU A 72 -17.17 -7.42 1.01
CA LEU A 72 -17.13 -8.86 0.78
C LEU A 72 -18.45 -9.33 0.15
N ARG A 73 -18.35 -9.95 -1.02
CA ARG A 73 -19.46 -10.63 -1.68
C ARG A 73 -19.47 -12.08 -1.21
N HIS A 74 -20.56 -12.44 -0.53
CA HIS A 74 -20.79 -13.79 -0.03
C HIS A 74 -22.26 -14.18 -0.12
N ASP A 75 -22.53 -15.48 -0.17
CA ASP A 75 -23.88 -16.01 0.01
C ASP A 75 -24.36 -15.76 1.46
N SER A 76 -25.58 -15.25 1.59
CA SER A 76 -26.21 -14.98 2.89
C SER A 76 -26.85 -16.21 3.50
N SER A 77 -27.13 -17.23 2.68
CA SER A 77 -27.38 -18.57 3.19
C SER A 77 -26.03 -19.17 3.53
N GLU A 78 -25.52 -18.89 4.73
CA GLU A 78 -24.21 -19.34 5.27
C GLU A 78 -24.01 -20.88 5.29
N MET A 79 -24.94 -21.64 4.71
CA MET A 79 -25.11 -23.07 4.88
C MET A 79 -23.96 -23.93 4.34
N ASN A 80 -22.96 -23.36 3.64
CA ASN A 80 -21.89 -24.13 2.97
C ASN A 80 -20.54 -23.40 2.75
N GLY A 81 -20.21 -22.32 3.46
CA GLY A 81 -18.99 -21.51 3.24
C GLY A 81 -17.65 -22.19 3.56
N ARG A 82 -17.24 -23.21 2.79
CA ARG A 82 -15.99 -23.94 3.00
C ARG A 82 -14.78 -23.10 2.62
N VAL A 83 -13.80 -22.98 3.52
CA VAL A 83 -12.47 -22.47 3.19
C VAL A 83 -11.74 -23.53 2.37
N LYS A 84 -11.41 -23.20 1.12
CA LYS A 84 -10.62 -24.06 0.22
C LYS A 84 -9.17 -23.57 0.18
N SER A 85 -8.54 -23.42 1.35
CA SER A 85 -7.09 -23.17 1.39
C SER A 85 -6.35 -24.46 1.04
N ILE A 86 -5.26 -24.32 0.29
CA ILE A 86 -4.29 -25.40 0.01
C ILE A 86 -3.54 -25.79 1.30
N LEU A 87 -3.51 -24.91 2.31
CA LEU A 87 -2.93 -25.17 3.63
C LEU A 87 -3.93 -26.00 4.46
N LYS A 88 -3.66 -27.31 4.52
CA LYS A 88 -4.39 -28.32 5.30
C LYS A 88 -4.81 -27.80 6.69
N GLY A 89 -6.12 -27.82 6.98
CA GLY A 89 -6.64 -27.81 8.36
C GLY A 89 -7.64 -26.73 8.75
N LYS A 90 -7.90 -25.71 7.92
CA LYS A 90 -8.90 -24.67 8.29
C LYS A 90 -10.33 -25.15 8.04
N GLN A 91 -11.05 -25.44 9.14
CA GLN A 91 -12.49 -25.69 9.15
C GLN A 91 -13.28 -24.44 8.74
N TYR A 92 -14.53 -24.64 8.34
CA TYR A 92 -15.51 -23.57 8.08
C TYR A 92 -15.44 -22.47 9.15
N SER A 93 -15.24 -21.21 8.75
CA SER A 93 -15.39 -20.06 9.64
C SER A 93 -16.51 -19.15 9.15
N LYS A 94 -17.40 -18.76 10.08
CA LYS A 94 -18.51 -17.84 9.80
C LYS A 94 -17.99 -16.52 9.23
N VAL A 95 -18.76 -15.92 8.32
CA VAL A 95 -18.34 -14.70 7.62
C VAL A 95 -18.13 -13.55 8.61
N GLY A 96 -18.99 -13.42 9.62
CA GLY A 96 -18.83 -12.42 10.68
C GLY A 96 -17.48 -12.51 11.40
N ARG A 97 -17.13 -13.70 11.89
CA ARG A 97 -15.83 -13.94 12.53
C ARG A 97 -14.66 -13.67 11.59
N PHE A 98 -14.77 -14.08 10.33
CA PHE A 98 -13.75 -13.79 9.32
C PHE A 98 -13.56 -12.29 9.12
N LEU A 99 -14.65 -11.52 9.00
CA LEU A 99 -14.58 -10.08 8.84
C LEU A 99 -14.07 -9.35 10.08
N GLU A 100 -14.33 -9.88 11.28
CA GLU A 100 -13.70 -9.39 12.52
C GLU A 100 -12.19 -9.63 12.50
N GLU A 101 -11.73 -10.84 12.18
CA GLU A 101 -10.30 -11.18 12.07
C GLU A 101 -9.59 -10.31 11.02
N VAL A 102 -10.22 -10.11 9.85
CA VAL A 102 -9.70 -9.19 8.81
C VAL A 102 -9.74 -7.75 9.30
N GLY A 103 -10.76 -7.34 10.07
CA GLY A 103 -10.85 -6.02 10.68
C GLY A 103 -9.67 -5.70 11.59
N PHE A 104 -9.34 -6.62 12.51
CA PHE A 104 -8.18 -6.46 13.40
C PHE A 104 -6.86 -6.43 12.63
N ALA A 105 -6.68 -7.34 11.66
CA ALA A 105 -5.49 -7.37 10.83
C ALA A 105 -5.35 -6.08 9.99
N TYR A 106 -6.47 -5.56 9.48
CA TYR A 106 -6.50 -4.32 8.70
C TYR A 106 -6.11 -3.11 9.55
N GLU A 107 -6.59 -3.01 10.78
CA GLU A 107 -6.19 -1.93 11.68
C GLU A 107 -4.68 -1.94 11.96
N ALA A 108 -4.11 -3.12 12.21
CA ALA A 108 -2.66 -3.27 12.39
C ALA A 108 -1.88 -2.87 11.12
N SER A 109 -2.24 -3.44 9.96
CA SER A 109 -1.61 -3.11 8.68
C SER A 109 -1.78 -1.65 8.29
N TYR A 110 -2.87 -1.00 8.70
CA TYR A 110 -3.11 0.41 8.47
C TYR A 110 -2.12 1.29 9.24
N GLN A 111 -1.82 0.95 10.50
CA GLN A 111 -0.80 1.67 11.27
C GLN A 111 0.60 1.54 10.62
N ASP A 112 0.95 0.34 10.17
CA ASP A 112 2.21 0.10 9.45
C ASP A 112 2.26 0.86 8.12
N TYR A 113 1.13 0.95 7.41
CA TYR A 113 1.01 1.77 6.22
C TYR A 113 1.25 3.25 6.51
N LEU A 114 0.63 3.81 7.56
CA LEU A 114 0.85 5.20 7.96
C LEU A 114 2.32 5.48 8.32
N ALA A 115 2.97 4.56 9.02
CA ALA A 115 4.40 4.67 9.34
C ALA A 115 5.26 4.72 8.06
N ARG A 116 5.01 3.81 7.10
CA ARG A 116 5.71 3.80 5.81
C ARG A 116 5.53 5.10 5.03
N ILE A 117 4.32 5.67 5.02
CA ILE A 117 4.04 6.94 4.36
C ILE A 117 4.79 8.10 5.03
N ALA A 118 4.80 8.13 6.36
CA ALA A 118 5.53 9.15 7.11
C ALA A 118 7.04 9.10 6.83
N ASP A 119 7.62 7.90 6.74
CA ASP A 119 9.05 7.72 6.45
C ASP A 119 9.39 8.14 5.01
N LYS A 120 8.56 7.81 4.03
CA LYS A 120 8.73 8.28 2.64
C LYS A 120 8.70 9.80 2.56
N GLU A 121 7.79 10.44 3.29
CA GLU A 121 7.71 11.91 3.32
C GLU A 121 8.94 12.54 3.96
N ARG A 122 9.47 11.95 5.05
CA ARG A 122 10.74 12.40 5.66
C ARG A 122 11.91 12.33 4.69
N MET A 123 12.04 11.22 3.96
CA MET A 123 13.09 11.08 2.94
C MET A 123 12.97 12.13 1.85
N ARG A 124 11.74 12.39 1.36
CA ARG A 124 11.48 13.44 0.35
C ARG A 124 11.91 14.82 0.85
N LEU A 125 11.55 15.19 2.08
CA LEU A 125 11.92 16.48 2.65
C LEU A 125 13.44 16.63 2.82
N ASP A 126 14.15 15.56 3.18
CA ASP A 126 15.61 15.57 3.28
C ASP A 126 16.29 15.67 1.92
N GLU A 127 15.75 15.02 0.88
CA GLU A 127 16.21 15.18 -0.51
C GLU A 127 15.98 16.60 -1.02
N GLU A 128 14.81 17.20 -0.77
CA GLU A 128 14.53 18.59 -1.12
C GLU A 128 15.49 19.57 -0.42
N ARG A 129 15.82 19.31 0.86
CA ARG A 129 16.81 20.09 1.60
C ARG A 129 18.19 19.99 0.97
N LYS A 130 18.64 18.78 0.63
CA LYS A 130 19.92 18.56 -0.07
C LYS A 130 19.95 19.27 -1.42
N ALA A 131 18.90 19.11 -2.22
CA ALA A 131 18.78 19.76 -3.53
C ALA A 131 18.79 21.29 -3.42
N ARG A 132 18.14 21.86 -2.41
CA ARG A 132 18.18 23.32 -2.16
C ARG A 132 19.58 23.80 -1.79
N VAL A 133 20.29 23.06 -0.94
CA VAL A 133 21.67 23.39 -0.57
C VAL A 133 22.59 23.29 -1.78
N GLU A 134 22.45 22.25 -2.60
CA GLU A 134 23.23 22.08 -3.83
C GLU A 134 22.93 23.15 -4.88
N ALA A 135 21.65 23.50 -5.08
CA ALA A 135 21.26 24.58 -5.98
C ALA A 135 21.85 25.92 -5.51
N THR A 136 21.79 26.21 -4.21
CA THR A 136 22.39 27.43 -3.63
C THR A 136 23.91 27.44 -3.82
N ARG A 137 24.57 26.29 -3.61
CA ARG A 137 26.01 26.12 -3.85
C ARG A 137 26.36 26.37 -5.32
N GLN A 138 25.64 25.77 -6.26
CA GLN A 138 25.87 25.97 -7.69
C GLN A 138 25.64 27.41 -8.12
N GLN A 139 24.58 28.06 -7.64
CA GLN A 139 24.31 29.48 -7.91
C GLN A 139 25.43 30.38 -7.38
N ALA A 140 25.93 30.12 -6.17
CA ALA A 140 27.04 30.87 -5.59
C ALA A 140 28.33 30.73 -6.41
N ILE A 141 28.66 29.51 -6.86
CA ILE A 141 29.83 29.24 -7.71
C ILE A 141 29.68 29.92 -9.08
N ALA A 142 28.51 29.82 -9.71
CA ALA A 142 28.24 30.43 -11.01
C ALA A 142 28.35 31.96 -10.93
N LYS A 143 27.78 32.57 -9.88
CA LYS A 143 27.88 34.01 -9.63
C LYS A 143 29.33 34.44 -9.41
N ALA A 144 30.09 33.72 -8.60
CA ALA A 144 31.50 34.04 -8.35
C ALA A 144 32.36 33.93 -9.63
N LYS A 145 32.17 32.88 -10.43
CA LYS A 145 32.84 32.72 -11.73
C LYS A 145 32.49 33.85 -12.70
N SER A 146 31.22 34.26 -12.76
CA SER A 146 30.80 35.39 -13.61
C SER A 146 31.44 36.73 -13.22
N GLN A 147 31.82 36.88 -11.95
CA GLN A 147 32.49 38.06 -11.42
C GLN A 147 34.04 37.98 -11.54
N GLY A 148 34.57 36.95 -12.21
CA GLY A 148 36.02 36.78 -12.43
C GLY A 148 36.78 36.13 -11.26
N TYR A 149 36.07 35.48 -10.32
CA TYR A 149 36.71 34.74 -9.23
C TYR A 149 36.89 33.26 -9.60
N SER A 150 38.06 32.70 -9.26
CA SER A 150 38.27 31.25 -9.16
C SER A 150 37.68 30.74 -7.85
N VAL A 151 37.00 29.60 -7.88
CA VAL A 151 36.30 29.02 -6.72
C VAL A 151 36.94 27.68 -6.37
N LYS A 152 37.44 27.55 -5.14
CA LYS A 152 37.91 26.28 -4.58
C LYS A 152 36.97 25.84 -3.46
N GLU A 153 36.54 24.59 -3.53
CA GLU A 153 35.65 24.01 -2.53
C GLU A 153 36.46 23.28 -1.47
N THR A 154 36.16 23.55 -0.20
CA THR A 154 36.80 22.91 0.95
C THR A 154 35.74 22.57 2.00
N THR A 155 35.97 21.54 2.80
CA THR A 155 35.11 21.21 3.94
C THR A 155 35.76 21.69 5.23
N ASN A 156 35.02 22.44 6.05
CA ASN A 156 35.52 22.92 7.34
C ASN A 156 35.52 21.77 8.38
N SER A 157 36.23 21.94 9.50
CA SER A 157 36.29 21.01 10.64
C SER A 157 34.94 20.66 11.25
N LYS A 158 33.90 21.46 10.98
CA LYS A 158 32.50 21.23 11.37
C LYS A 158 31.66 20.49 10.31
N GLY A 159 32.28 20.00 9.22
CA GLY A 159 31.58 19.29 8.14
C GLY A 159 30.79 20.19 7.18
N GLN A 160 30.94 21.51 7.26
CA GLN A 160 30.24 22.47 6.40
C GLN A 160 31.00 22.71 5.09
N VAL A 161 30.27 22.90 3.98
CA VAL A 161 30.86 23.28 2.68
C VAL A 161 31.29 24.75 2.74
N GLN A 162 32.58 25.00 2.51
CA GLN A 162 33.18 26.32 2.44
C GLN A 162 33.70 26.59 1.03
N LEU A 163 33.26 27.70 0.43
CA LEU A 163 33.73 28.17 -0.88
C LEU A 163 34.79 29.23 -0.67
N VAL A 164 36.02 28.97 -1.11
CA VAL A 164 37.12 29.95 -1.10
C VAL A 164 37.18 30.62 -2.47
N LEU A 165 37.00 31.94 -2.48
CA LEU A 165 37.01 32.77 -3.69
C LEU A 165 38.38 33.44 -3.85
N THR A 166 39.00 33.29 -5.00
CA THR A 166 40.27 33.96 -5.32
C THR A 166 40.10 34.76 -6.60
N ARG A 167 40.35 36.07 -6.55
CA ARG A 167 40.18 36.94 -7.72
C ARG A 167 41.25 36.61 -8.76
N MET A 168 40.85 36.28 -9.98
CA MET A 168 41.81 36.16 -11.08
C MET A 168 42.18 37.58 -11.52
N VAL A 169 43.48 37.89 -11.45
CA VAL A 169 44.09 39.14 -11.94
C VAL A 169 44.48 38.93 -13.40
#